data_AF-A0A455VRV4-F1
#
_entry.id   AF-A0A455VRV4-F1
#
_cell.length_a   1.000
_cell.length_b   1.000
_cell.length_c   1.000
_cell.angle_alpha   90.00
_cell.angle_beta   90.00
_cell.angle_gamma   90.00
#
_symmetry.space_group_name_H-M   'P 1'
#
loop_
_entity.id
_entity.type
_entity.pdbx_description
1 polymer ?
#
loop_
_entity_poly.entity_id
_entity_poly.type
_entity_poly.pdbx_seq_one_letter_code
_entity_poly.pdbx_strand_id
1 'polypeptide(L)' 'MAQRADHKKTLPLCAPHHRTGGHGVAIHAGQKTWEKNYGTETELLDQVTIEVGELRLCRI' A
#
# COMPACT_ATOMS: atom_id res chain seq x y z
N MET A 1 12.56 -14.10 15.07
CA MET A 1 11.98 -14.72 13.85
C MET A 1 11.03 -13.70 13.24
N ALA A 2 11.19 -13.36 11.96
CA ALA A 2 10.22 -12.51 11.27
C ALA A 2 9.06 -13.38 10.78
N GLN A 3 7.82 -13.03 11.16
CA GLN A 3 6.63 -13.71 10.67
C GLN A 3 6.28 -13.16 9.29
N ARG A 4 6.03 -14.05 8.32
CA ARG A 4 5.52 -13.61 7.00
C ARG A 4 4.11 -13.04 7.18
N ALA A 5 3.85 -11.90 6.58
CA ALA A 5 2.50 -11.35 6.51
C ALA A 5 1.56 -12.27 5.73
N ASP A 6 0.27 -12.20 6.04
CA ASP A 6 -0.77 -12.89 5.27
C ASP A 6 -0.79 -12.37 3.83
N HIS A 7 -0.73 -13.27 2.84
CA HIS A 7 -0.81 -12.96 1.42
C HIS A 7 -2.04 -12.11 1.01
N LYS A 8 -3.12 -12.15 1.80
CA LYS A 8 -4.32 -11.32 1.57
C LYS A 8 -4.13 -9.86 1.98
N LYS A 9 -3.09 -9.52 2.73
CA LYS A 9 -2.78 -8.18 3.21
C LYS A 9 -1.70 -7.53 2.34
N THR A 10 -2.04 -7.30 1.07
CA THR A 10 -1.12 -6.77 0.06
C THR A 10 -1.66 -5.46 -0.52
N LEU A 11 -0.82 -4.43 -0.59
CA LEU A 11 -1.16 -3.16 -1.23
C LEU A 11 -1.03 -3.26 -2.76
N PRO A 12 -2.01 -2.78 -3.55
CA PRO A 12 -1.94 -2.79 -5.01
C PRO A 12 -1.16 -1.57 -5.55
N LEU A 13 0.15 -1.52 -5.26
CA LEU A 13 1.01 -0.41 -5.70
C LEU A 13 1.37 -0.50 -7.19
N CYS A 14 1.41 0.64 -7.87
CA CYS A 14 1.92 0.74 -9.25
C CYS A 14 3.45 0.65 -9.29
N ALA A 15 4.05 0.44 -10.47
CA ALA A 15 5.52 0.24 -10.58
C ALA A 15 6.37 1.39 -9.97
N PRO A 16 6.05 2.68 -10.20
CA PRO A 16 6.75 3.80 -9.55
C PRO A 16 6.69 3.75 -8.02
N HIS A 17 5.49 3.55 -7.47
CA HIS A 17 5.29 3.50 -6.02
C HIS A 17 5.81 2.21 -5.38
N HIS A 18 5.92 1.13 -6.14
CA HIS A 18 6.46 -0.12 -5.64
C HIS A 18 7.99 -0.12 -5.65
N ARG A 19 8.63 0.13 -6.80
CA ARG A 19 10.08 -0.10 -7.00
C ARG A 19 10.81 0.97 -7.80
N THR A 20 10.19 1.58 -8.81
CA THR A 20 10.93 2.37 -9.83
C THR A 20 10.99 3.87 -9.56
N GLY A 21 10.21 4.40 -8.61
CA GLY A 21 10.09 5.83 -8.33
C GLY A 21 11.24 6.46 -7.53
N GLY A 22 12.17 5.68 -6.97
CA GLY A 22 13.27 6.21 -6.15
C GLY A 22 12.87 6.65 -4.74
N HIS A 23 13.79 7.26 -4.00
CA HIS A 23 13.59 7.61 -2.58
C HIS A 23 12.45 8.62 -2.37
N GLY A 24 11.56 8.35 -1.42
CA GLY A 24 10.40 9.19 -1.13
C GLY A 24 9.19 8.95 -2.05
N VAL A 25 9.35 8.17 -3.12
CA VAL A 25 8.26 7.75 -4.00
C VAL A 25 8.06 6.24 -4.01
N ALA A 26 9.12 5.42 -4.03
CA ALA A 26 8.99 3.96 -4.02
C ALA A 26 9.17 3.40 -2.60
N ILE A 27 8.26 2.53 -2.15
CA ILE A 27 8.34 1.95 -0.80
C ILE A 27 9.65 1.17 -0.59
N HIS A 28 10.10 0.45 -1.61
CA HIS A 28 11.38 -0.28 -1.59
C HIS A 28 12.62 0.61 -1.67
N ALA A 29 12.48 1.91 -1.94
CA ALA A 29 13.58 2.88 -1.91
C ALA A 29 13.65 3.69 -0.60
N GLY A 30 12.77 3.40 0.37
CA GLY A 30 12.85 3.97 1.72
C GLY A 30 11.50 4.00 2.44
N GLN A 31 11.17 2.93 3.16
CA GLN A 31 9.90 2.79 3.88
C GLN A 31 9.63 3.94 4.86
N LYS A 32 10.60 4.37 5.69
CA LYS A 32 10.38 5.47 6.64
C LYS A 32 10.01 6.80 5.97
N THR A 33 10.56 7.08 4.79
CA THR A 33 10.23 8.30 4.03
C THR A 33 8.89 8.13 3.33
N TRP A 34 8.63 6.95 2.77
CA TRP A 34 7.32 6.58 2.24
C TRP A 34 6.21 6.78 3.29
N GLU A 35 6.39 6.25 4.50
CA GLU A 35 5.38 6.32 5.58
C GLU A 35 5.10 7.76 6.00
N LYS A 36 6.12 8.64 5.99
CA LYS A 36 5.93 10.08 6.23
C LYS A 36 5.13 10.78 5.13
N ASN A 37 5.24 10.30 3.88
CA ASN A 37 4.61 10.92 2.72
C ASN A 37 3.20 10.39 2.46
N TYR A 38 2.96 9.09 2.70
CA TYR A 38 1.76 8.37 2.28
C TYR A 38 1.01 7.67 3.42
N GLY A 39 1.62 7.53 4.60
CA GLY A 39 1.09 6.70 5.69
C GLY A 39 1.66 5.28 5.72
N THR A 40 1.35 4.57 6.79
CA THR A 40 1.81 3.20 7.04
C THR A 40 1.15 2.19 6.10
N GLU A 41 1.79 1.03 5.93
CA GLU A 41 1.21 -0.05 5.12
C GLU A 41 -0.17 -0.51 5.62
N THR A 42 -0.40 -0.47 6.93
CA THR A 42 -1.70 -0.84 7.54
C THR A 42 -2.77 0.20 7.25
N GLU A 43 -2.47 1.50 7.40
CA GLU A 43 -3.43 2.58 7.09
C GLU A 43 -3.85 2.55 5.62
N LEU A 44 -2.88 2.35 4.72
CA LEU A 44 -3.14 2.22 3.28
C LEU A 44 -3.95 0.96 2.95
N LEU A 45 -3.75 -0.13 3.70
CA LEU A 45 -4.47 -1.38 3.50
C LEU A 45 -5.94 -1.24 3.93
N ASP A 46 -6.18 -0.55 5.05
CA ASP A 46 -7.53 -0.25 5.53
C ASP A 46 -8.25 0.66 4.52
N GLN A 47 -7.57 1.70 4.02
CA GLN A 47 -8.10 2.58 2.98
C GLN A 47 -8.54 1.80 1.74
N VAL A 48 -7.64 1.04 1.11
CA VAL A 48 -7.98 0.33 -0.13
C VAL A 48 -9.06 -0.74 0.08
N THR A 49 -9.11 -1.35 1.27
CA THR A 49 -10.16 -2.33 1.60
C THR A 49 -11.53 -1.67 1.65
N ILE A 50 -11.63 -0.49 2.26
CA ILE A 50 -12.86 0.31 2.31
C ILE A 50 -13.26 0.75 0.91
N GLU A 51 -12.36 1.40 0.17
CA GLU A 51 -12.64 1.94 -1.18
C GLU A 51 -13.09 0.84 -2.14
N VAL A 52 -12.42 -0.31 -2.16
CA VAL A 52 -12.82 -1.46 -3.00
C VAL A 52 -14.17 -2.03 -2.54
N GLY A 53 -14.44 -2.03 -1.23
CA GLY A 53 -15.73 -2.41 -0.68
C GLY A 53 -16.85 -1.52 -1.18
N GLU A 54 -16.67 -0.21 -1.09
CA GLU A 54 -17.63 0.81 -1.58
C GLU A 54 -17.85 0.70 -3.09
N LEU A 55 -16.78 0.59 -3.88
CA LEU A 55 -16.86 0.39 -5.34
C LEU A 55 -17.67 -0.86 -5.71
N ARG A 56 -17.56 -1.94 -4.92
CA ARG A 56 -18.31 -3.18 -5.14
C ARG A 56 -19.77 -3.11 -4.70
N LEU A 57 -20.14 -2.13 -3.85
CA LEU A 57 -21.52 -1.87 -3.44
C LEU A 57 -22.23 -0.94 -4.43
N CYS A 58 -21.52 0.05 -4.98
CA CYS A 58 -22.02 1.02 -5.97
C CYS A 58 -22.15 0.43 -7.39
N ARG A 59 -22.27 -0.89 -7.53
CA ARG A 59 -22.29 -1.60 -8.82
C ARG A 59 -23.27 -0.97 -9.82
N ILE A 60 -22.70 -0.41 -10.88
CA ILE A 60 -23.08 -0.68 -12.29
C ILE A 60 -23.41 -2.16 -12.51
#